data_AF-A0A8T4SVZ3-F1
#
_entry.id   AF-A0A8T4SVZ3-F1
#
_cell.length_a   1.000
_cell.length_b   1.000
_cell.length_c   1.000
_cell.angle_alpha   90.00
_cell.angle_beta   90.00
_cell.angle_gamma   90.00
#
_symmetry.space_group_name_H-M   'P 1'
#
loop_
_entity.id
_entity.type
_entity.pdbx_description
1 polymer ?
#
loop_
_entity_poly.entity_id
_entity_poly.type
_entity_poly.pdbx_seq_one_letter_code
_entity_poly.pdbx_strand_id
1 'polypeptide(L)' 'MKTTDQPTPSPDEVRICENLLKYQTLSPTQLQLKTGIFDDDVFIRTLDGLVARCVIEEVPDRTDPGFFLYRFNLNS' A
#
# COMPACT_ATOMS: atom_id res chain seq x y z
N MET A 1 -21.14 -3.22 23.49
CA MET A 1 -19.72 -3.57 23.39
C MET A 1 -19.29 -3.55 21.94
N LYS A 2 -18.26 -2.76 21.62
CA LYS A 2 -17.17 -2.98 20.66
C LYS A 2 -16.50 -1.63 20.40
N THR A 3 -15.46 -1.33 21.16
CA THR A 3 -14.42 -0.43 20.68
C THR A 3 -13.76 -1.16 19.52
N THR A 4 -13.90 -0.63 18.32
CA THR A 4 -13.02 -0.99 17.21
C THR A 4 -11.65 -0.48 17.58
N ASP A 5 -10.83 -1.36 18.18
CA ASP A 5 -9.39 -1.19 18.28
C ASP A 5 -8.81 -1.30 16.87
N GLN A 6 -9.01 -0.27 16.04
CA GLN A 6 -8.22 -0.14 14.83
C GLN A 6 -6.78 0.12 15.27
N PRO A 7 -5.82 -0.75 14.92
CA PRO A 7 -4.43 -0.53 15.29
C PRO A 7 -3.96 0.79 14.68
N THR A 8 -3.29 1.61 15.48
CA THR A 8 -2.66 2.85 15.02
C THR A 8 -1.73 2.54 13.85
N PRO A 9 -1.85 3.25 12.71
CA PRO A 9 -1.05 2.94 11.54
C PRO A 9 0.43 3.18 11.80
N SER A 10 1.28 2.29 11.30
CA SER A 10 2.73 2.43 11.43
C SER A 10 3.25 3.61 10.58
N PRO A 11 4.43 4.19 10.89
CA PRO A 11 5.03 5.22 10.05
C PRO A 11 5.27 4.79 8.59
N ASP A 12 5.45 3.49 8.36
CA ASP A 12 5.64 2.92 7.02
C ASP A 12 4.30 2.80 6.27
N GLU A 13 3.25 2.41 6.99
CA GLU A 13 1.87 2.38 6.47
C GLU A 13 1.41 3.77 6.05
N VAL A 14 1.65 4.78 6.88
CA VAL A 14 1.33 6.18 6.58
C VAL A 14 2.07 6.63 5.32
N ARG A 15 3.38 6.39 5.23
CA ARG A 15 4.19 6.77 4.06
C ARG A 15 3.71 6.10 2.77
N ILE A 16 3.33 4.83 2.82
CA ILE A 16 2.75 4.12 1.67
C ILE A 16 1.42 4.77 1.27
N CYS A 17 0.51 4.99 2.22
CA CYS A 17 -0.81 5.57 1.94
C CYS A 17 -0.71 6.98 1.36
N GLU A 18 0.13 7.85 1.93
CA GLU A 18 0.36 9.21 1.44
C GLU A 18 0.87 9.23 -0.01
N ASN A 19 1.80 8.33 -0.35
CA ASN A 19 2.31 8.23 -1.72
C ASN A 19 1.22 7.72 -2.68
N LEU A 20 0.45 6.70 -2.30
CA LEU A 20 -0.62 6.18 -3.15
C LEU A 20 -1.75 7.19 -3.35
N LEU A 21 -2.08 8.00 -2.34
CA LEU A 21 -3.03 9.12 -2.49
C LEU A 21 -2.50 10.19 -3.46
N LYS A 22 -1.20 10.46 -3.44
CA LYS A 22 -0.58 11.47 -4.30
C LYS A 22 -0.44 11.05 -5.75
N TYR A 23 -0.09 9.78 -6.01
CA TYR A 23 0.26 9.30 -7.35
C TYR A 23 -0.80 8.36 -7.97
N GLN A 24 -1.90 8.11 -7.27
CA GLN A 24 -3.02 7.22 -7.62
C GLN A 24 -2.64 5.74 -7.71
N THR A 25 -1.69 5.37 -8.57
CA THR A 25 -1.21 4.00 -8.77
C THR A 25 0.30 3.97 -8.87
N LEU A 26 0.95 3.04 -8.16
CA LEU A 26 2.40 2.86 -8.20
C LEU A 26 2.76 1.38 -8.28
N SER A 27 3.78 1.03 -9.08
CA SER A 27 4.35 -0.32 -9.04
C SER A 27 5.11 -0.54 -7.71
N PRO A 28 5.38 -1.81 -7.32
CA PRO A 28 6.14 -2.11 -6.11
C PRO A 28 7.47 -1.34 -6.04
N THR A 29 8.23 -1.34 -7.14
CA THR A 29 9.53 -0.64 -7.23
C THR A 29 9.38 0.87 -7.11
N GLN A 30 8.38 1.47 -7.75
CA GLN A 30 8.15 2.91 -7.63
C GLN A 30 7.77 3.28 -6.19
N LEU A 31 6.94 2.46 -5.54
CA LEU A 31 6.48 2.67 -4.18
C LEU A 31 7.63 2.55 -3.18
N GLN A 32 8.54 1.57 -3.30
CA GLN A 32 9.76 1.49 -2.50
C GLN A 32 10.63 2.75 -2.64
N LEU A 33 10.90 3.17 -3.89
CA LEU A 33 11.71 4.37 -4.16
C LEU A 33 11.10 5.64 -3.56
N LYS A 34 9.77 5.75 -3.58
CA LYS A 34 9.07 6.94 -3.07
C LYS A 34 8.90 6.95 -1.55
N THR A 35 8.76 5.78 -0.93
CA THR A 35 8.60 5.63 0.52
C THR A 35 9.93 5.57 1.26
N GLY A 36 10.99 5.19 0.55
CA GLY A 36 12.33 4.96 1.12
C GLY A 36 12.44 3.66 1.92
N ILE A 37 11.49 2.74 1.75
CA ILE A 37 11.48 1.43 2.44
C ILE A 37 12.18 0.43 1.53
N PHE A 38 13.46 0.13 1.83
CA PHE A 38 14.31 -0.77 1.05
C PHE A 38 14.54 -2.13 1.71
N ASP A 39 14.03 -2.33 2.93
CA ASP A 39 13.96 -3.64 3.54
C ASP A 39 12.74 -4.36 2.96
N ASP A 40 13.00 -5.35 2.10
CA ASP A 40 11.96 -6.06 1.36
C ASP A 40 10.98 -6.79 2.28
N ASP A 41 11.45 -7.38 3.38
CA ASP A 41 10.61 -8.09 4.34
C ASP A 41 9.66 -7.12 5.05
N VAL A 42 10.16 -5.95 5.46
CA VAL A 42 9.34 -4.90 6.05
C VAL A 42 8.34 -4.36 5.03
N PHE A 43 8.79 -4.11 3.80
CA PHE A 43 7.96 -3.56 2.74
C PHE A 43 6.80 -4.50 2.39
N ILE A 44 7.09 -5.77 2.10
CA ILE A 44 6.10 -6.78 1.73
C ILE A 44 5.10 -6.98 2.87
N ARG A 45 5.57 -7.17 4.10
CA ARG A 45 4.68 -7.35 5.26
C ARG A 45 3.76 -6.14 5.47
N THR A 46 4.25 -4.94 5.21
CA THR A 46 3.46 -3.71 5.34
C THR A 46 2.37 -3.63 4.26
N LEU A 47 2.72 -3.95 3.02
CA LEU A 47 1.75 -4.03 1.92
C LEU A 47 0.68 -5.10 2.18
N ASP A 48 1.09 -6.32 2.55
CA ASP A 48 0.17 -7.41 2.87
C ASP A 48 -0.81 -7.00 3.98
N GLY A 49 -0.31 -6.33 5.03
CA GLY A 49 -1.14 -5.82 6.11
C GLY A 49 -2.13 -4.73 5.68
N LEU A 50 -1.75 -3.87 4.73
CA LEU A 50 -2.64 -2.85 4.17
C LEU A 50 -3.69 -3.45 3.22
N VAL A 51 -3.30 -4.42 2.39
CA VAL A 51 -4.19 -5.16 1.49
C VAL A 51 -5.21 -5.98 2.29
N ALA A 52 -4.76 -6.70 3.31
CA ALA A 52 -5.64 -7.51 4.16
C ALA A 52 -6.69 -6.68 4.93
N ARG A 53 -6.39 -5.40 5.20
CA ARG A 53 -7.34 -4.44 5.79
C ARG A 53 -8.15 -3.67 4.74
N CYS A 54 -8.00 -4.00 3.46
CA CYS A 54 -8.64 -3.34 2.32
C CYS A 54 -8.32 -1.84 2.19
N VAL A 55 -7.21 -1.36 2.79
CA VAL A 55 -6.78 0.05 2.73
C VAL A 55 -6.18 0.35 1.36
N ILE A 56 -5.46 -0.62 0.79
CA ILE A 56 -4.92 -0.56 -0.57
C ILE A 56 -5.35 -1.82 -1.33
N GLU A 57 -5.27 -1.77 -2.65
CA GLU A 57 -5.58 -2.89 -3.53
C GLU A 57 -4.53 -3.03 -4.62
N GLU A 58 -4.34 -4.27 -5.08
CA GLU A 58 -3.58 -4.60 -6.27
C GLU A 58 -4.47 -4.46 -7.50
N VAL A 59 -3.99 -3.73 -8.50
CA VAL A 59 -4.65 -3.57 -9.79
C VAL A 59 -3.71 -4.00 -10.92
N PRO A 60 -4.23 -4.66 -11.97
CA PRO A 60 -3.41 -5.03 -13.11
C PRO A 60 -2.90 -3.80 -13.84
N ASP A 61 -1.62 -3.81 -14.23
CA ASP A 61 -1.09 -2.80 -15.13
C ASP A 61 -1.67 -2.99 -16.53
N ARG A 62 -2.28 -1.93 -17.08
CA ARG A 62 -2.90 -1.97 -18.40
C ARG A 62 -1.88 -1.96 -19.54
N THR A 63 -0.65 -1.52 -19.25
CA THR A 63 0.45 -1.47 -20.22
C THR A 63 1.26 -2.76 -20.25
N ASP A 64 1.31 -3.49 -19.13
CA ASP A 64 1.94 -4.79 -19.03
C ASP A 64 1.10 -5.75 -18.16
N PRO A 65 0.32 -6.67 -18.77
CA PRO A 65 -0.57 -7.58 -18.04
C PRO A 65 0.14 -8.53 -17.08
N GLY A 66 1.47 -8.65 -17.15
CA GLY A 66 2.27 -9.43 -16.22
C GLY A 66 2.57 -8.72 -14.90
N PHE A 67 2.24 -7.43 -14.77
CA PHE A 67 2.57 -6.60 -13.62
C PHE A 67 1.32 -6.09 -12.90
N PHE A 68 1.50 -5.84 -11.61
CA PHE A 68 0.50 -5.24 -10.74
C PHE A 68 0.99 -3.91 -10.19
N LEU A 69 0.04 -3.01 -9.96
CA LEU A 69 0.24 -1.73 -9.30
C LEU A 69 -0.56 -1.71 -8.01
N TYR A 70 -0.15 -0.92 -7.04
CA TYR A 70 -0.92 -0.64 -5.84
C TYR A 70 -1.68 0.66 -5.98
N ARG A 71 -2.90 0.70 -5.45
CA ARG A 71 -3.76 1.88 -5.34
C ARG A 71 -4.36 2.00 -3.95
N PHE A 72 -4.58 3.23 -3.47
CA PHE A 72 -5.34 3.48 -2.25
C PHE A 72 -6.85 3.24 -2.48
N ASN A 73 -7.50 2.49 -1.58
CA ASN A 73 -8.93 2.22 -1.67
C ASN A 73 -9.75 3.32 -0.99
N LEU A 74 -10.46 4.13 -1.78
CA LEU A 74 -11.29 5.23 -1.27
C LEU A 74 -12.61 4.78 -0.61
N ASN A 75 -12.92 3.48 -0.66
CA ASN A 75 -14.08 2.91 0.04
C ASN A 75 -13.74 2.42 1.45
N SER A 76 -12.47 2.51 1.84
CA SER A 76 -11.96 2.11 3.17
C SER A 76 -12.15 3.21 4.22
#